data_AF-A0A932VZB3-F1
#
_entry.id   AF-A0A932VZB3-F1
#
_cell.length_a   1.000
_cell.length_b   1.000
_cell.length_c   1.000
_cell.angle_alpha   90.00
_cell.angle_beta   90.00
_cell.angle_gamma   90.00
#
_symmetry.space_group_name_H-M   'P 1'
#
loop_
_entity.id
_entity.type
_entity.pdbx_description
1 polymer ?
#
loop_
_entity_poly.entity_id
_entity_poly.type
_entity_poly.pdbx_seq_one_letter_code
_entity_poly.pdbx_strand_id
1 'polypeptide(L)'
;MKINLFGSAPPPPPFGKKPTVAQLKKILTPAAQLLPNVFRDGYALPLQKNLTAVLAQLGSDLTSIESITGAVYQQAQKIGKPQLQRFSAVISDLYRSFLSKKRRTAADFPIVETIPPLAMFQNKGDNGPFTIPSDDIENLFGAAVGVVSMPAVYRDHPVLWTALSHETGGHDVIHADVNLMPEMRLGVRQALGGPTAITSPANLTQKQIIALLWDYWMDEAAADIYGVMNVGPTFGHNLAVFFSALNAQAQKSNTPSLRTQSGFDPNDPQKLLDPHPTDLLRLSLIRGAVETLTGLAKASITGYSTDFNALAQICAPGATKIDIAGNVLLGPGQRVPVQASFPLADMQDAAFKAGQFIATAKFNALSGHSIQEIETWNDLDEQTAQSIAAAMKNKSPVTGLGDDAQLLAGANIAILADPALYAPATQFLNAALDESFANDPFWSKPKPDPAFFRELSMDLHPPQRARKAKA
;
A
#
# COMPACT_ATOMS: atom_id res chain seq x y z
N MET A 1 20.96 9.71 -11.39
CA MET A 1 20.93 9.77 -9.91
C MET A 1 20.92 8.35 -9.39
N LYS A 2 21.70 7.98 -8.37
CA LYS A 2 21.69 6.63 -7.78
C LYS A 2 21.05 6.70 -6.40
N ILE A 3 19.96 5.97 -6.21
CA ILE A 3 19.24 5.89 -4.92
C ILE A 3 19.87 4.76 -4.10
N ASN A 4 20.24 5.03 -2.86
CA ASN A 4 20.66 3.98 -1.93
C ASN A 4 19.41 3.38 -1.27
N LEU A 5 18.90 2.28 -1.83
CA LEU A 5 17.61 1.71 -1.48
C LEU A 5 17.59 1.13 -0.05
N PHE A 6 18.75 0.70 0.44
CA PHE A 6 18.98 0.21 1.82
C PHE A 6 19.67 1.27 2.70
N GLY A 7 19.65 2.54 2.27
CA GLY A 7 20.37 3.61 2.95
C GLY A 7 19.66 4.11 4.20
N SER A 8 20.26 5.13 4.82
CA SER A 8 19.58 5.94 5.84
C SER A 8 19.51 7.40 5.42
N ALA A 9 18.46 8.10 5.81
CA ALA A 9 18.28 9.51 5.50
C ALA A 9 17.89 10.33 6.74
N PRO A 10 18.32 11.59 6.84
CA PRO A 10 18.02 12.44 8.00
C PRO A 10 16.55 12.88 8.05
N PRO A 11 16.03 13.18 9.25
CA PRO A 11 16.73 13.10 10.54
C PRO A 11 16.69 11.69 11.16
N PRO A 12 17.69 11.31 11.99
CA PRO A 12 17.57 10.10 12.81
C PRO A 12 16.47 10.24 13.87
N PRO A 13 15.99 9.12 14.46
CA PRO A 13 14.98 9.17 15.51
C PRO A 13 15.43 10.02 16.70
N PRO A 14 14.58 10.94 17.21
CA PRO A 14 14.98 11.92 18.21
C PRO A 14 15.18 11.34 19.62
N PHE A 15 14.85 10.07 19.83
CA PHE A 15 14.96 9.38 21.11
C PHE A 15 16.26 8.56 21.28
N GLY A 16 17.12 8.51 20.26
CA GLY A 16 18.40 7.80 20.32
C GLY A 16 18.28 6.28 20.41
N LYS A 17 19.29 5.61 20.97
CA LYS A 17 19.39 4.13 20.98
C LYS A 17 18.63 3.44 22.13
N LYS A 18 18.15 4.20 23.11
CA LYS A 18 17.49 3.68 24.32
C LYS A 18 16.34 4.61 24.70
N PRO A 19 15.21 4.54 23.97
CA PRO A 19 14.06 5.39 24.23
C PRO A 19 13.50 5.15 25.64
N THR A 20 13.19 6.23 26.35
CA THR A 20 12.46 6.20 27.62
C THR A 20 11.07 6.80 27.46
N VAL A 21 10.12 6.41 28.32
CA VAL A 21 8.77 7.00 28.34
C VAL A 21 8.81 8.52 28.43
N ALA A 22 9.70 9.07 29.26
CA ALA A 22 9.84 10.52 29.43
C ALA A 22 10.33 11.22 28.15
N GLN A 23 11.32 10.64 27.46
CA GLN A 23 11.79 11.16 26.17
C GLN A 23 10.70 11.10 25.11
N LEU A 24 9.99 9.97 24.99
CA LEU A 24 8.91 9.81 24.02
C LEU A 24 7.75 10.78 24.30
N LYS A 25 7.31 10.94 25.56
CA LYS A 25 6.28 11.94 25.90
C LYS A 25 6.69 13.35 25.52
N LYS A 26 7.95 13.73 25.78
CA LYS A 26 8.47 15.07 25.45
C LYS A 26 8.38 15.40 23.95
N ILE A 27 8.57 14.40 23.08
CA ILE A 27 8.48 14.59 21.62
C ILE A 27 7.06 14.42 21.09
N LEU A 28 6.29 13.46 21.61
CA LEU A 28 4.96 13.11 21.11
C LEU A 28 3.90 14.13 21.49
N THR A 29 3.91 14.66 22.72
CA THR A 29 2.88 15.59 23.19
C THR A 29 2.75 16.85 22.33
N PRO A 30 3.83 17.60 22.00
CA PRO A 30 3.70 18.76 21.12
C PRO A 30 3.39 18.37 19.67
N ALA A 31 3.92 17.25 19.17
CA ALA A 31 3.69 16.83 17.79
C ALA A 31 2.25 16.34 17.54
N ALA A 32 1.62 15.73 18.54
CA ALA A 32 0.22 15.32 18.49
C ALA A 32 -0.76 16.50 18.30
N GLN A 33 -0.37 17.72 18.70
CA GLN A 33 -1.18 18.92 18.47
C GLN A 33 -1.15 19.40 17.02
N LEU A 34 -0.25 18.86 16.20
CA LEU A 34 -0.14 19.16 14.77
C LEU A 34 -0.94 18.18 13.90
N LEU A 35 -1.46 17.11 14.50
CA LEU A 35 -2.33 16.16 13.83
C LEU A 35 -3.77 16.69 13.78
N PRO A 36 -4.52 16.42 12.69
CA PRO A 36 -5.97 16.53 12.70
C PRO A 36 -6.58 15.79 13.90
N ASN A 37 -7.70 16.32 14.44
CA ASN A 37 -8.32 15.78 15.66
C ASN A 37 -8.59 14.27 15.58
N VAL A 38 -9.04 13.78 14.42
CA VAL A 38 -9.34 12.36 14.22
C VAL A 38 -8.11 11.46 14.48
N PHE A 39 -6.93 11.88 14.02
CA PHE A 39 -5.68 11.13 14.23
C PHE A 39 -5.09 11.36 15.61
N ARG A 40 -5.24 12.57 16.16
CA ARG A 40 -4.82 12.84 17.53
C ARG A 40 -5.57 11.93 18.50
N ASP A 41 -6.89 11.86 18.36
CA ASP A 41 -7.76 11.15 19.27
C ASP A 41 -7.77 9.64 19.00
N GLY A 42 -7.73 9.23 17.72
CA GLY A 42 -7.72 7.82 17.29
C GLY A 42 -6.37 7.11 17.35
N TYR A 43 -5.26 7.84 17.46
CA TYR A 43 -3.90 7.25 17.46
C TYR A 43 -2.97 7.85 18.53
N ALA A 44 -2.72 9.16 18.49
CA ALA A 44 -1.65 9.75 19.28
C ALA A 44 -1.92 9.74 20.79
N LEU A 45 -3.16 9.97 21.21
CA LEU A 45 -3.55 9.93 22.63
C LEU A 45 -3.55 8.50 23.20
N PRO A 46 -4.12 7.48 22.53
CA PRO A 46 -3.96 6.08 22.93
C PRO A 46 -2.49 5.66 23.09
N LEU A 47 -1.65 6.00 22.11
CA LEU A 47 -0.21 5.72 22.18
C LEU A 47 0.41 6.37 23.43
N GLN A 48 0.20 7.66 23.65
CA GLN A 48 0.75 8.39 24.80
C GLN A 48 0.29 7.83 26.15
N LYS A 49 -0.98 7.39 26.23
CA LYS A 49 -1.56 6.76 27.42
C LYS A 49 -0.88 5.43 27.75
N ASN A 50 -0.55 4.65 26.72
CA ASN A 50 -0.07 3.27 26.86
C ASN A 50 1.44 3.09 26.64
N LEU A 51 2.22 4.17 26.45
CA LEU A 51 3.66 4.13 26.16
C LEU A 51 4.48 3.18 27.03
N THR A 52 4.17 3.07 28.33
CA THR A 52 4.90 2.17 29.23
C THR A 52 4.71 0.70 28.83
N ALA A 53 3.47 0.29 28.55
CA ALA A 53 3.15 -1.07 28.12
C ALA A 53 3.73 -1.36 26.73
N VAL A 54 3.61 -0.41 25.80
CA VAL A 54 4.18 -0.49 24.46
C VAL A 54 5.70 -0.72 24.51
N LEU A 55 6.43 0.09 25.28
CA LEU A 55 7.89 -0.10 25.40
C LEU A 55 8.26 -1.41 26.09
N ALA A 56 7.46 -1.88 27.04
CA ALA A 56 7.69 -3.18 27.67
C ALA A 56 7.49 -4.34 26.68
N GLN A 57 6.50 -4.24 25.79
CA GLN A 57 6.19 -5.24 24.77
C GLN A 57 7.22 -5.26 23.63
N LEU A 58 7.59 -4.08 23.10
CA LEU A 58 8.56 -3.97 22.00
C LEU A 58 10.03 -4.13 22.45
N GLY A 59 10.30 -3.93 23.74
CA GLY A 59 11.64 -4.08 24.31
C GLY A 59 12.67 -3.16 23.65
N SER A 60 13.68 -3.75 23.01
CA SER A 60 14.76 -3.03 22.33
C SER A 60 14.58 -2.92 20.80
N ASP A 61 13.42 -3.27 20.27
CA ASP A 61 13.13 -3.12 18.84
C ASP A 61 12.96 -1.64 18.47
N LEU A 62 14.07 -1.00 18.12
CA LEU A 62 14.08 0.41 17.75
C LEU A 62 13.33 0.70 16.46
N THR A 63 13.23 -0.28 15.55
CA THR A 63 12.50 -0.14 14.30
C THR A 63 11.01 -0.04 14.60
N SER A 64 10.46 -0.98 15.35
CA SER A 64 9.04 -0.96 15.73
C SER A 64 8.69 0.26 16.57
N ILE A 65 9.57 0.67 17.50
CA ILE A 65 9.39 1.91 18.27
C ILE A 65 9.40 3.14 17.36
N GLU A 66 10.31 3.20 16.38
CA GLU A 66 10.34 4.28 15.39
C GLU A 66 9.05 4.32 14.57
N SER A 67 8.59 3.19 14.02
CA SER A 67 7.39 3.13 13.17
C SER A 67 6.17 3.72 13.88
N ILE A 68 5.88 3.27 15.10
CA ILE A 68 4.68 3.71 15.82
C ILE A 68 4.79 5.15 16.33
N THR A 69 5.99 5.62 16.69
CA THR A 69 6.16 6.98 17.23
C THR A 69 6.39 8.01 16.11
N GLY A 70 6.96 7.59 14.99
CA GLY A 70 7.31 8.39 13.81
C GLY A 70 6.10 9.00 13.14
N ALA A 71 5.00 8.23 13.05
CA ALA A 71 3.70 8.70 12.60
C ALA A 71 3.22 9.99 13.30
N VAL A 72 3.66 10.20 14.54
CA VAL A 72 3.34 11.39 15.34
C VAL A 72 4.50 12.39 15.35
N TYR A 73 5.71 12.00 15.79
CA TYR A 73 6.77 13.00 16.01
C TYR A 73 7.26 13.67 14.72
N GLN A 74 7.18 12.99 13.56
CA GLN A 74 7.62 13.56 12.29
C GLN A 74 6.76 14.75 11.87
N GLN A 75 5.54 14.87 12.41
CA GLN A 75 4.68 16.02 12.15
C GLN A 75 5.30 17.34 12.64
N ALA A 76 6.17 17.30 13.64
CA ALA A 76 6.90 18.46 14.15
C ALA A 76 8.25 18.71 13.46
N GLN A 77 8.69 17.81 12.58
CA GLN A 77 9.96 17.95 11.89
C GLN A 77 9.86 18.91 10.69
N LYS A 78 10.92 19.67 10.45
CA LYS A 78 11.02 20.58 9.29
C LYS A 78 11.56 19.86 8.05
N ILE A 79 12.55 18.99 8.25
CA ILE A 79 13.17 18.21 7.18
C ILE A 79 12.16 17.15 6.73
N GLY A 80 11.88 17.08 5.42
CA GLY A 80 10.96 16.09 4.87
C GLY A 80 9.48 16.42 5.05
N LYS A 81 9.11 17.58 5.62
CA LYS A 81 7.71 17.92 5.91
C LYS A 81 6.82 17.93 4.65
N PRO A 82 7.22 18.57 3.52
CA PRO A 82 6.41 18.52 2.30
C PRO A 82 6.21 17.08 1.79
N GLN A 83 7.26 16.25 1.86
CA GLN A 83 7.20 14.85 1.46
C GLN A 83 6.23 14.05 2.35
N LEU A 84 6.27 14.26 3.67
CA LEU A 84 5.36 13.59 4.60
C LEU A 84 3.91 14.01 4.36
N GLN A 85 3.68 15.28 4.02
CA GLN A 85 2.36 15.80 3.66
C GLN A 85 1.84 15.12 2.40
N ARG A 86 2.62 15.12 1.31
CA ARG A 86 2.27 14.42 0.06
C ARG A 86 2.00 12.93 0.30
N PHE A 87 2.86 12.27 1.07
CA PHE A 87 2.70 10.86 1.43
C PHE A 87 1.38 10.63 2.18
N SER A 88 1.05 11.48 3.15
CA SER A 88 -0.21 11.39 3.90
C SER A 88 -1.44 11.57 3.02
N ALA A 89 -1.35 12.43 1.99
CA ALA A 89 -2.42 12.62 1.01
C ALA A 89 -2.59 11.39 0.11
N VAL A 90 -1.48 10.87 -0.43
CA VAL A 90 -1.48 9.67 -1.27
C VAL A 90 -2.14 8.50 -0.54
N ILE A 91 -1.68 8.14 0.66
CA ILE A 91 -2.29 7.00 1.38
C ILE A 91 -3.75 7.26 1.75
N SER A 92 -4.13 8.50 2.04
CA SER A 92 -5.53 8.85 2.30
C SER A 92 -6.39 8.64 1.05
N ASP A 93 -5.92 9.05 -0.12
CA ASP A 93 -6.63 8.90 -1.39
C ASP A 93 -6.74 7.44 -1.82
N LEU A 94 -5.62 6.70 -1.81
CA LEU A 94 -5.58 5.27 -2.11
C LEU A 94 -6.53 4.50 -1.19
N TYR A 95 -6.49 4.73 0.13
CA TYR A 95 -7.39 4.07 1.09
C TYR A 95 -8.86 4.44 0.85
N ARG A 96 -9.16 5.73 0.67
CA ARG A 96 -10.55 6.20 0.49
C ARG A 96 -11.21 5.71 -0.79
N SER A 97 -10.43 5.40 -1.83
CA SER A 97 -10.96 4.83 -3.08
C SER A 97 -11.73 3.53 -2.82
N PHE A 98 -11.15 2.61 -2.04
CA PHE A 98 -11.79 1.37 -1.58
C PHE A 98 -12.94 1.58 -0.59
N LEU A 99 -12.98 2.73 0.09
CA LEU A 99 -14.04 3.10 1.04
C LEU A 99 -15.19 3.90 0.41
N SER A 100 -15.20 4.12 -0.90
CA SER A 100 -16.15 5.01 -1.55
C SER A 100 -17.61 4.71 -1.17
N LYS A 101 -18.22 5.69 -0.49
CA LYS A 101 -19.59 5.66 0.04
C LYS A 101 -20.63 5.29 -1.02
N LYS A 102 -20.47 5.70 -2.29
CA LYS A 102 -21.45 5.40 -3.36
C LYS A 102 -21.50 3.91 -3.71
N ARG A 103 -20.37 3.20 -3.71
CA ARG A 103 -20.29 1.76 -4.02
C ARG A 103 -20.67 0.93 -2.79
N ARG A 104 -20.14 1.25 -1.60
CA ARG A 104 -20.45 0.52 -0.36
C ARG A 104 -21.86 0.78 0.19
N THR A 105 -22.42 2.00 0.04
CA THR A 105 -23.84 2.28 0.41
C THR A 105 -24.83 1.59 -0.52
N ALA A 106 -24.48 1.35 -1.79
CA ALA A 106 -25.32 0.55 -2.68
C ALA A 106 -25.31 -0.95 -2.33
N ALA A 107 -24.29 -1.41 -1.60
CA ALA A 107 -24.08 -2.81 -1.22
C ALA A 107 -24.47 -3.15 0.23
N ASP A 108 -24.94 -2.18 1.04
CA ASP A 108 -25.35 -2.34 2.45
C ASP A 108 -24.31 -3.05 3.34
N PHE A 109 -23.03 -2.70 3.17
CA PHE A 109 -21.90 -3.34 3.86
C PHE A 109 -21.31 -2.42 4.96
N PRO A 110 -21.16 -2.86 6.22
CA PRO A 110 -20.58 -2.04 7.29
C PRO A 110 -19.07 -1.84 7.06
N ILE A 111 -18.64 -0.57 7.06
CA ILE A 111 -17.22 -0.23 7.09
C ILE A 111 -16.80 -0.19 8.56
N VAL A 112 -15.86 -1.06 8.95
CA VAL A 112 -15.32 -1.09 10.32
C VAL A 112 -14.34 0.07 10.54
N GLU A 113 -13.53 0.41 9.53
CA GLU A 113 -12.50 1.43 9.62
C GLU A 113 -12.64 2.50 8.53
N THR A 114 -12.78 3.76 8.96
CA THR A 114 -13.03 4.89 8.06
C THR A 114 -11.91 5.92 8.06
N ILE A 115 -10.90 5.74 8.91
CA ILE A 115 -9.78 6.68 9.07
C ILE A 115 -8.58 6.05 8.36
N PRO A 116 -8.00 6.70 7.34
CA PRO A 116 -6.83 6.15 6.64
C PRO A 116 -5.64 6.03 7.58
N PRO A 117 -4.65 5.17 7.26
CA PRO A 117 -3.44 5.04 8.08
C PRO A 117 -2.65 6.35 8.15
N LEU A 118 -1.81 6.48 9.17
CA LEU A 118 -0.83 7.56 9.28
C LEU A 118 0.43 7.25 8.48
N ALA A 119 1.02 8.27 7.84
CA ALA A 119 2.28 8.13 7.12
C ALA A 119 3.48 8.34 8.04
N MET A 120 4.58 7.63 7.79
CA MET A 120 5.89 7.93 8.36
C MET A 120 7.05 7.51 7.45
N PHE A 121 8.17 8.21 7.53
CA PHE A 121 9.41 7.79 6.87
C PHE A 121 10.37 7.15 7.86
N GLN A 122 10.62 5.84 7.76
CA GLN A 122 11.62 5.17 8.62
C GLN A 122 13.03 5.62 8.26
N ASN A 123 13.87 5.82 9.27
CA ASN A 123 15.22 6.34 9.09
C ASN A 123 16.09 5.42 8.22
N LYS A 124 15.95 4.10 8.38
CA LYS A 124 16.70 3.07 7.64
C LYS A 124 15.83 2.39 6.60
N GLY A 125 16.41 2.09 5.44
CA GLY A 125 15.70 1.44 4.33
C GLY A 125 15.69 -0.08 4.35
N ASP A 126 16.24 -0.72 5.39
CA ASP A 126 16.45 -2.17 5.44
C ASP A 126 15.14 -2.98 5.29
N ASN A 127 14.00 -2.42 5.72
CA ASN A 127 12.71 -3.10 5.67
C ASN A 127 11.89 -2.81 4.41
N GLY A 128 12.34 -1.91 3.51
CA GLY A 128 11.48 -1.44 2.41
C GLY A 128 10.19 -0.76 2.90
N PRO A 129 9.23 -0.45 2.02
CA PRO A 129 7.88 -0.04 2.42
C PRO A 129 7.20 -1.15 3.24
N PHE A 130 6.35 -0.78 4.19
CA PHE A 130 5.48 -1.71 4.93
C PHE A 130 4.32 -0.95 5.57
N THR A 131 3.28 -1.64 6.00
CA THR A 131 2.31 -1.11 6.95
C THR A 131 2.34 -1.86 8.28
N ILE A 132 1.94 -1.18 9.36
CA ILE A 132 1.45 -1.80 10.58
C ILE A 132 -0.07 -1.61 10.55
N PRO A 133 -0.83 -2.67 10.23
CA PRO A 133 -2.27 -2.57 10.13
C PRO A 133 -2.92 -2.12 11.44
N SER A 134 -4.13 -1.60 11.33
CA SER A 134 -4.94 -1.08 12.43
C SER A 134 -5.25 -2.10 13.52
N ASP A 135 -5.47 -3.37 13.20
CA ASP A 135 -5.71 -4.44 14.17
C ASP A 135 -4.45 -4.75 15.01
N ASP A 136 -3.26 -4.73 14.40
CA ASP A 136 -1.98 -4.80 15.11
C ASP A 136 -1.77 -3.59 16.04
N ILE A 137 -2.13 -2.40 15.58
CA ILE A 137 -2.09 -1.18 16.40
C ILE A 137 -3.11 -1.24 17.56
N GLU A 138 -4.31 -1.78 17.32
CA GLU A 138 -5.33 -2.00 18.34
C GLU A 138 -4.82 -2.96 19.41
N ASN A 139 -4.22 -4.08 18.99
CA ASN A 139 -3.63 -5.07 19.88
C ASN A 139 -2.46 -4.49 20.71
N LEU A 140 -1.66 -3.58 20.13
CA LEU A 140 -0.48 -3.03 20.79
C LEU A 140 -0.83 -1.92 21.81
N PHE A 141 -1.77 -1.02 21.49
CA PHE A 141 -2.12 0.08 22.40
C PHE A 141 -3.54 0.64 22.28
N GLY A 142 -4.46 -0.09 21.64
CA GLY A 142 -5.88 0.25 21.58
C GLY A 142 -6.20 1.48 20.74
N ALA A 143 -5.43 1.73 19.69
CA ALA A 143 -5.75 2.71 18.64
C ALA A 143 -6.35 2.00 17.42
N ALA A 144 -7.10 2.73 16.61
CA ALA A 144 -7.84 2.19 15.45
C ALA A 144 -7.32 2.76 14.11
N VAL A 145 -6.05 3.15 14.07
CA VAL A 145 -5.44 3.77 12.88
C VAL A 145 -4.11 3.08 12.62
N GLY A 146 -3.97 2.46 11.44
CA GLY A 146 -2.72 1.85 10.99
C GLY A 146 -1.60 2.86 10.73
N VAL A 147 -0.41 2.36 10.42
CA VAL A 147 0.75 3.19 10.06
C VAL A 147 1.43 2.64 8.82
N VAL A 148 1.47 3.45 7.76
CA VAL A 148 2.21 3.13 6.55
C VAL A 148 3.58 3.78 6.62
N SER A 149 4.61 2.96 6.45
CA SER A 149 6.02 3.32 6.52
C SER A 149 6.68 3.19 5.16
N MET A 150 7.59 4.11 4.87
CA MET A 150 8.48 4.01 3.71
C MET A 150 9.90 4.45 4.09
N PRO A 151 10.96 3.87 3.51
CA PRO A 151 12.33 4.35 3.73
C PRO A 151 12.48 5.84 3.46
N ALA A 152 13.10 6.58 4.39
CA ALA A 152 13.33 8.02 4.26
C ALA A 152 14.17 8.39 3.03
N VAL A 153 14.96 7.45 2.51
CA VAL A 153 15.69 7.59 1.24
C VAL A 153 14.79 7.65 0.00
N TYR A 154 13.51 7.25 0.10
CA TYR A 154 12.55 7.27 -1.03
C TYR A 154 11.72 8.56 -1.05
N ARG A 155 11.82 9.39 -0.01
CA ARG A 155 10.98 10.59 0.15
C ARG A 155 11.06 11.57 -1.03
N ASP A 156 12.22 11.65 -1.67
CA ASP A 156 12.48 12.59 -2.78
C ASP A 156 12.23 11.94 -4.15
N HIS A 157 11.62 10.75 -4.14
CA HIS A 157 11.43 9.88 -5.30
C HIS A 157 9.99 9.33 -5.35
N PRO A 158 8.98 10.20 -5.57
CA PRO A 158 7.58 9.81 -5.55
C PRO A 158 7.19 8.77 -6.61
N VAL A 159 8.02 8.53 -7.63
CA VAL A 159 7.86 7.39 -8.54
C VAL A 159 7.97 6.02 -7.85
N LEU A 160 8.70 5.94 -6.71
CA LEU A 160 8.77 4.74 -5.89
C LEU A 160 7.52 4.55 -5.01
N TRP A 161 6.65 5.55 -4.93
CA TRP A 161 5.50 5.54 -4.03
C TRP A 161 4.33 4.75 -4.59
N THR A 162 4.43 4.22 -5.81
CA THR A 162 3.49 3.21 -6.32
C THR A 162 3.49 1.95 -5.47
N ALA A 163 4.57 1.65 -4.74
CA ALA A 163 4.56 0.60 -3.72
C ALA A 163 3.51 0.85 -2.62
N LEU A 164 3.08 2.09 -2.39
CA LEU A 164 2.04 2.40 -1.39
C LEU A 164 0.67 1.82 -1.75
N SER A 165 0.40 1.51 -3.02
CA SER A 165 -0.85 0.81 -3.36
C SER A 165 -0.86 -0.65 -2.91
N HIS A 166 0.33 -1.25 -2.71
CA HIS A 166 0.48 -2.55 -2.07
C HIS A 166 0.25 -2.41 -0.56
N GLU A 167 0.90 -1.45 0.09
CA GLU A 167 0.78 -1.26 1.54
C GLU A 167 -0.62 -0.81 1.97
N THR A 168 -1.02 0.36 1.49
CA THR A 168 -2.27 1.02 1.88
C THR A 168 -3.47 0.45 1.15
N GLY A 169 -3.33 0.27 -0.17
CA GLY A 169 -4.40 -0.33 -0.97
C GLY A 169 -4.60 -1.79 -0.62
N GLY A 170 -3.53 -2.53 -0.29
CA GLY A 170 -3.57 -3.94 0.08
C GLY A 170 -3.83 -4.15 1.56
N HIS A 171 -2.77 -4.21 2.36
CA HIS A 171 -2.85 -4.64 3.76
C HIS A 171 -3.84 -3.81 4.58
N ASP A 172 -3.78 -2.48 4.56
CA ASP A 172 -4.67 -1.66 5.40
C ASP A 172 -6.15 -1.82 5.00
N VAL A 173 -6.46 -2.02 3.72
CA VAL A 173 -7.85 -2.25 3.27
C VAL A 173 -8.29 -3.68 3.54
N ILE A 174 -7.44 -4.68 3.27
CA ILE A 174 -7.78 -6.09 3.46
C ILE A 174 -8.04 -6.39 4.93
N HIS A 175 -7.20 -5.87 5.83
CA HIS A 175 -7.33 -6.10 7.27
C HIS A 175 -8.45 -5.29 7.92
N ALA A 176 -8.97 -4.25 7.24
CA ALA A 176 -10.17 -3.55 7.67
C ALA A 176 -11.47 -4.39 7.51
N ASP A 177 -11.46 -5.42 6.66
CA ASP A 177 -12.61 -6.30 6.39
C ASP A 177 -12.47 -7.65 7.12
N VAL A 178 -13.11 -7.76 8.30
CA VAL A 178 -13.04 -8.95 9.15
C VAL A 178 -13.45 -10.22 8.39
N ASN A 179 -12.67 -11.30 8.56
CA ASN A 179 -12.83 -12.61 7.91
C ASN A 179 -12.49 -12.68 6.40
N LEU A 180 -12.14 -11.57 5.75
CA LEU A 180 -11.79 -11.59 4.33
C LEU A 180 -10.56 -12.47 4.05
N MET A 181 -9.50 -12.30 4.83
CA MET A 181 -8.25 -13.04 4.68
C MET A 181 -8.43 -14.57 4.82
N PRO A 182 -9.11 -15.09 5.88
CA PRO A 182 -9.46 -16.52 5.95
C PRO A 182 -10.22 -17.05 4.72
N GLU A 183 -11.20 -16.30 4.19
CA GLU A 183 -11.96 -16.71 3.00
C GLU A 183 -11.08 -16.78 1.76
N MET A 184 -10.23 -15.75 1.53
CA MET A 184 -9.29 -15.71 0.42
C MET A 184 -8.30 -16.87 0.44
N ARG A 185 -7.70 -17.13 1.61
CA ARG A 185 -6.74 -18.23 1.82
C ARG A 185 -7.34 -19.59 1.51
N LEU A 186 -8.55 -19.85 2.01
CA LEU A 186 -9.26 -21.10 1.72
C LEU A 186 -9.62 -21.20 0.24
N GLY A 187 -10.15 -20.13 -0.34
CA GLY A 187 -10.61 -20.10 -1.72
C GLY A 187 -9.49 -20.30 -2.73
N VAL A 188 -8.33 -19.65 -2.57
CA VAL A 188 -7.19 -19.84 -3.48
C VAL A 188 -6.67 -21.27 -3.40
N ARG A 189 -6.61 -21.83 -2.19
CA ARG A 189 -6.12 -23.20 -1.98
C ARG A 189 -7.01 -24.18 -2.73
N GLN A 190 -8.33 -24.00 -2.65
CA GLN A 190 -9.30 -24.80 -3.38
C GLN A 190 -9.23 -24.58 -4.90
N ALA A 191 -9.11 -23.33 -5.36
CA ALA A 191 -9.00 -22.99 -6.78
C ALA A 191 -7.77 -23.62 -7.45
N LEU A 192 -6.68 -23.81 -6.68
CA LEU A 192 -5.46 -24.48 -7.13
C LEU A 192 -5.48 -26.00 -6.89
N GLY A 193 -6.59 -26.56 -6.42
CA GLY A 193 -6.79 -28.00 -6.20
C GLY A 193 -6.10 -28.55 -4.94
N GLY A 194 -5.83 -27.69 -3.95
CA GLY A 194 -5.43 -28.06 -2.60
C GLY A 194 -6.63 -28.53 -1.75
N PRO A 195 -6.38 -29.23 -0.64
CA PRO A 195 -7.45 -29.71 0.23
C PRO A 195 -8.05 -28.59 1.09
N THR A 196 -9.29 -28.77 1.56
CA THR A 196 -9.92 -27.86 2.53
C THR A 196 -9.19 -27.87 3.89
N ALA A 197 -8.58 -28.98 4.26
CA ALA A 197 -7.79 -29.11 5.49
C ALA A 197 -6.54 -29.96 5.24
N ILE A 198 -5.43 -29.59 5.87
CA ILE A 198 -4.19 -30.35 5.82
C ILE A 198 -4.10 -31.24 7.06
N THR A 199 -4.55 -32.48 6.91
CA THR A 199 -4.59 -33.47 7.99
C THR A 199 -3.30 -34.30 8.10
N SER A 200 -2.51 -34.36 7.02
CA SER A 200 -1.23 -35.09 6.97
C SER A 200 -0.17 -34.31 6.21
N PRO A 201 0.56 -33.37 6.87
CA PRO A 201 1.63 -32.59 6.26
C PRO A 201 2.70 -33.39 5.51
N ALA A 202 2.96 -34.63 5.94
CA ALA A 202 4.03 -35.47 5.41
C ALA A 202 3.77 -36.03 3.99
N ASN A 203 2.53 -35.98 3.49
CA ASN A 203 2.13 -36.69 2.26
C ASN A 203 1.48 -35.77 1.21
N LEU A 204 1.85 -34.48 1.19
CA LEU A 204 1.33 -33.53 0.21
C LEU A 204 1.95 -33.79 -1.17
N THR A 205 1.10 -33.86 -2.19
CA THR A 205 1.55 -33.87 -3.60
C THR A 205 2.14 -32.50 -3.98
N GLN A 206 2.93 -32.45 -5.04
CA GLN A 206 3.48 -31.19 -5.55
C GLN A 206 2.40 -30.11 -5.77
N LYS A 207 1.26 -30.48 -6.37
CA LYS A 207 0.13 -29.58 -6.58
C LYS A 207 -0.45 -29.04 -5.27
N GLN A 208 -0.56 -29.90 -4.25
CA GLN A 208 -1.04 -29.48 -2.93
C GLN A 208 -0.05 -28.57 -2.20
N ILE A 209 1.26 -28.77 -2.41
CA ILE A 209 2.30 -27.86 -1.88
C ILE A 209 2.19 -26.51 -2.58
N ILE A 210 2.03 -26.46 -3.92
CA ILE A 210 1.84 -25.18 -4.64
C ILE A 210 0.60 -24.45 -4.12
N ALA A 211 -0.53 -25.15 -3.96
CA ALA A 211 -1.75 -24.55 -3.40
C ALA A 211 -1.54 -24.04 -1.95
N LEU A 212 -0.75 -24.75 -1.15
CA LEU A 212 -0.38 -24.32 0.20
C LEU A 212 0.54 -23.08 0.19
N LEU A 213 1.47 -22.96 -0.76
CA LEU A 213 2.31 -21.78 -0.88
C LEU A 213 1.48 -20.52 -1.17
N TRP A 214 0.48 -20.61 -2.05
CA TRP A 214 -0.42 -19.49 -2.33
C TRP A 214 -1.40 -19.16 -1.20
N ASP A 215 -1.78 -20.13 -0.37
CA ASP A 215 -2.46 -19.88 0.91
C ASP A 215 -1.54 -19.10 1.87
N TYR A 216 -0.28 -19.52 1.99
CA TYR A 216 0.71 -18.88 2.86
C TYR A 216 1.03 -17.44 2.43
N TRP A 217 1.22 -17.23 1.13
CA TRP A 217 1.52 -15.92 0.55
C TRP A 217 0.30 -15.03 0.31
N MET A 218 -0.90 -15.42 0.76
CA MET A 218 -2.14 -14.76 0.36
C MET A 218 -2.18 -13.28 0.73
N ASP A 219 -1.65 -12.88 1.88
CA ASP A 219 -1.67 -11.47 2.31
C ASP A 219 -0.92 -10.58 1.29
N GLU A 220 0.32 -10.94 1.01
CA GLU A 220 1.19 -10.31 0.02
C GLU A 220 0.65 -10.41 -1.42
N ALA A 221 0.11 -11.56 -1.79
CA ALA A 221 -0.46 -11.78 -3.11
C ALA A 221 -1.74 -10.95 -3.32
N ALA A 222 -2.58 -10.84 -2.29
CA ALA A 222 -3.76 -9.99 -2.34
C ALA A 222 -3.36 -8.52 -2.41
N ALA A 223 -2.40 -8.08 -1.60
CA ALA A 223 -1.89 -6.71 -1.63
C ALA A 223 -1.39 -6.28 -3.03
N ASP A 224 -0.74 -7.17 -3.78
CA ASP A 224 -0.41 -6.93 -5.19
C ASP A 224 -1.64 -6.69 -6.07
N ILE A 225 -2.68 -7.52 -5.92
CA ILE A 225 -3.88 -7.38 -6.72
C ILE A 225 -4.65 -6.11 -6.36
N TYR A 226 -4.69 -5.72 -5.09
CA TYR A 226 -5.23 -4.42 -4.69
C TYR A 226 -4.42 -3.27 -5.29
N GLY A 227 -3.09 -3.40 -5.37
CA GLY A 227 -2.25 -2.49 -6.12
C GLY A 227 -2.72 -2.33 -7.57
N VAL A 228 -2.97 -3.44 -8.28
CA VAL A 228 -3.50 -3.43 -9.66
C VAL A 228 -4.88 -2.77 -9.74
N MET A 229 -5.79 -3.06 -8.80
CA MET A 229 -7.13 -2.46 -8.80
C MET A 229 -7.08 -0.96 -8.59
N ASN A 230 -6.06 -0.46 -7.88
CA ASN A 230 -5.98 0.92 -7.47
C ASN A 230 -5.19 1.80 -8.45
N VAL A 231 -3.95 1.42 -8.80
CA VAL A 231 -3.07 2.22 -9.69
C VAL A 231 -2.92 1.61 -11.08
N GLY A 232 -3.71 0.57 -11.39
CA GLY A 232 -3.79 -0.05 -12.70
C GLY A 232 -2.65 -1.01 -13.04
N PRO A 233 -2.65 -1.56 -14.27
CA PRO A 233 -1.66 -2.56 -14.70
C PRO A 233 -0.19 -2.09 -14.62
N THR A 234 0.06 -0.78 -14.70
CA THR A 234 1.41 -0.21 -14.57
C THR A 234 2.05 -0.47 -13.18
N PHE A 235 1.25 -0.84 -12.17
CA PHE A 235 1.74 -1.39 -10.91
C PHE A 235 2.75 -2.52 -11.14
N GLY A 236 2.45 -3.48 -12.03
CA GLY A 236 3.33 -4.60 -12.32
C GLY A 236 4.67 -4.19 -12.96
N HIS A 237 4.67 -3.12 -13.76
CA HIS A 237 5.90 -2.57 -14.31
C HIS A 237 6.76 -1.92 -13.22
N ASN A 238 6.15 -1.10 -12.37
CA ASN A 238 6.85 -0.44 -11.26
C ASN A 238 7.44 -1.48 -10.31
N LEU A 239 6.65 -2.50 -9.95
CA LEU A 239 7.08 -3.61 -9.09
C LEU A 239 8.29 -4.35 -9.67
N ALA A 240 8.27 -4.69 -10.96
CA ALA A 240 9.39 -5.34 -11.63
C ALA A 240 10.67 -4.49 -11.56
N VAL A 241 10.55 -3.20 -11.88
CA VAL A 241 11.67 -2.27 -11.85
C VAL A 241 12.21 -2.10 -10.43
N PHE A 242 11.32 -1.94 -9.44
CA PHE A 242 11.68 -1.78 -8.04
C PHE A 242 12.44 -2.99 -7.51
N PHE A 243 11.91 -4.21 -7.66
CA PHE A 243 12.60 -5.43 -7.22
C PHE A 243 13.89 -5.69 -8.01
N SER A 244 13.91 -5.41 -9.32
CA SER A 244 15.14 -5.54 -10.09
C SER A 244 16.24 -4.61 -9.59
N ALA A 245 15.90 -3.39 -9.17
CA ALA A 245 16.84 -2.43 -8.61
C ALA A 245 17.30 -2.83 -7.19
N LEU A 246 16.39 -3.34 -6.35
CA LEU A 246 16.72 -3.88 -5.03
C LEU A 246 17.68 -5.06 -5.14
N ASN A 247 17.36 -6.05 -5.97
CA ASN A 247 18.18 -7.24 -6.20
C ASN A 247 19.55 -6.88 -6.77
N ALA A 248 19.59 -5.98 -7.77
CA ALA A 248 20.84 -5.47 -8.32
C ALA A 248 21.71 -4.81 -7.23
N GLN A 249 21.11 -4.00 -6.35
CA GLN A 249 21.85 -3.34 -5.28
C GLN A 249 22.32 -4.31 -4.18
N ALA A 250 21.49 -5.27 -3.78
CA ALA A 250 21.84 -6.30 -2.81
C ALA A 250 22.96 -7.22 -3.34
N GLN A 251 22.91 -7.58 -4.62
CA GLN A 251 23.91 -8.42 -5.29
C GLN A 251 25.14 -7.64 -5.78
N LYS A 252 25.14 -6.30 -5.65
CA LYS A 252 26.15 -5.41 -6.24
C LYS A 252 26.34 -5.63 -7.74
N SER A 253 25.23 -5.90 -8.43
CA SER A 253 25.13 -6.12 -9.87
C SER A 253 24.50 -4.89 -10.56
N ASN A 254 24.71 -4.75 -11.86
CA ASN A 254 23.98 -3.81 -12.72
C ASN A 254 22.99 -4.53 -13.65
N THR A 255 22.89 -5.85 -13.55
CA THR A 255 21.94 -6.65 -14.33
C THR A 255 20.59 -6.65 -13.61
N PRO A 256 19.49 -6.25 -14.27
CA PRO A 256 18.17 -6.36 -13.68
C PRO A 256 17.85 -7.84 -13.42
N SER A 257 17.42 -8.17 -12.21
CA SER A 257 17.06 -9.54 -11.86
C SER A 257 15.85 -9.61 -10.93
N LEU A 258 14.96 -10.56 -11.19
CA LEU A 258 13.90 -10.95 -10.26
C LEU A 258 14.28 -12.30 -9.65
N ARG A 259 14.10 -12.46 -8.34
CA ARG A 259 14.41 -13.72 -7.66
C ARG A 259 13.60 -14.86 -8.28
N THR A 260 14.25 -16.01 -8.45
CA THR A 260 13.64 -17.31 -8.77
C THR A 260 13.70 -18.25 -7.57
N GLN A 261 13.94 -17.71 -6.38
CA GLN A 261 14.07 -18.44 -5.14
C GLN A 261 13.41 -17.67 -3.99
N SER A 262 12.71 -18.37 -3.11
CA SER A 262 12.20 -17.85 -1.83
C SER A 262 12.73 -18.73 -0.69
N GLY A 263 13.23 -18.08 0.35
CA GLY A 263 13.95 -18.71 1.45
C GLY A 263 13.49 -18.21 2.81
N PHE A 264 14.02 -18.74 3.90
CA PHE A 264 13.91 -18.13 5.22
C PHE A 264 15.06 -17.16 5.49
N ASP A 265 14.86 -16.16 6.37
CA ASP A 265 15.98 -15.36 6.89
C ASP A 265 16.93 -16.28 7.68
N PRO A 266 18.24 -16.35 7.35
CA PRO A 266 19.21 -17.15 8.10
C PRO A 266 19.25 -16.89 9.61
N ASN A 267 18.80 -15.71 10.06
CA ASN A 267 18.71 -15.33 11.46
C ASN A 267 17.38 -15.71 12.13
N ASP A 268 16.38 -16.17 11.37
CA ASP A 268 15.13 -16.65 11.93
C ASP A 268 15.29 -18.07 12.48
N PRO A 269 15.23 -18.27 13.82
CA PRO A 269 15.33 -19.59 14.42
C PRO A 269 14.17 -20.52 14.01
N GLN A 270 13.02 -19.96 13.61
CA GLN A 270 11.86 -20.72 13.15
C GLN A 270 11.97 -21.15 11.69
N LYS A 271 12.90 -20.54 10.94
CA LYS A 271 13.09 -20.76 9.50
C LYS A 271 11.77 -20.64 8.72
N LEU A 272 10.95 -19.66 9.08
CA LEU A 272 9.71 -19.37 8.36
C LEU A 272 10.06 -18.96 6.93
N LEU A 273 9.29 -19.49 5.98
CA LEU A 273 9.45 -19.09 4.58
C LEU A 273 9.21 -17.58 4.44
N ASP A 274 9.90 -16.92 3.51
CA ASP A 274 9.58 -15.54 3.11
C ASP A 274 8.06 -15.42 2.83
N PRO A 275 7.33 -14.52 3.53
CA PRO A 275 5.90 -14.35 3.32
C PRO A 275 5.56 -13.77 1.94
N HIS A 276 6.54 -13.23 1.21
CA HIS A 276 6.34 -12.70 -0.13
C HIS A 276 6.42 -13.81 -1.18
N PRO A 277 5.51 -13.82 -2.19
CA PRO A 277 5.69 -14.64 -3.38
C PRO A 277 7.05 -14.34 -4.03
N THR A 278 7.69 -15.37 -4.59
CA THR A 278 8.92 -15.21 -5.35
C THR A 278 8.75 -14.15 -6.44
N ASP A 279 9.67 -13.17 -6.51
CA ASP A 279 9.52 -11.94 -7.32
C ASP A 279 9.03 -12.21 -8.75
N LEU A 280 9.61 -13.19 -9.45
CA LEU A 280 9.26 -13.52 -10.83
C LEU A 280 7.78 -13.96 -10.99
N LEU A 281 7.22 -14.62 -9.97
CA LEU A 281 5.84 -15.11 -9.98
C LEU A 281 4.83 -13.98 -9.82
N ARG A 282 5.20 -12.86 -9.19
CA ARG A 282 4.34 -11.68 -9.00
C ARG A 282 3.91 -11.08 -10.35
N LEU A 283 4.73 -11.19 -11.40
CA LEU A 283 4.34 -10.79 -12.76
C LEU A 283 3.21 -11.65 -13.34
N SER A 284 3.25 -12.97 -13.10
CA SER A 284 2.20 -13.88 -13.55
C SER A 284 0.92 -13.73 -12.73
N LEU A 285 1.06 -13.48 -11.42
CA LEU A 285 -0.03 -13.11 -10.52
C LEU A 285 -0.77 -11.86 -11.02
N ILE A 286 -0.05 -10.76 -11.22
CA ILE A 286 -0.58 -9.48 -11.72
C ILE A 286 -1.23 -9.66 -13.10
N ARG A 287 -0.56 -10.39 -14.01
CA ARG A 287 -1.13 -10.72 -15.33
C ARG A 287 -2.50 -11.42 -15.20
N GLY A 288 -2.63 -12.35 -14.25
CA GLY A 288 -3.90 -13.02 -13.95
C GLY A 288 -5.02 -12.04 -13.63
N ALA A 289 -4.77 -11.09 -12.73
CA ALA A 289 -5.75 -10.05 -12.40
C ALA A 289 -6.05 -9.13 -13.59
N VAL A 290 -5.03 -8.65 -14.30
CA VAL A 290 -5.18 -7.74 -15.45
C VAL A 290 -6.02 -8.36 -16.57
N GLU A 291 -5.84 -9.65 -16.87
CA GLU A 291 -6.65 -10.36 -17.87
C GLU A 291 -8.13 -10.54 -17.47
N THR A 292 -8.49 -10.18 -16.23
CA THR A 292 -9.86 -10.24 -15.71
C THR A 292 -10.47 -8.87 -15.39
N LEU A 293 -9.74 -7.77 -15.60
CA LEU A 293 -10.25 -6.42 -15.33
C LEU A 293 -11.48 -6.13 -16.19
N THR A 294 -12.55 -5.70 -15.53
CA THR A 294 -13.78 -5.26 -16.20
C THR A 294 -13.66 -3.78 -16.57
N GLY A 295 -14.07 -3.44 -17.79
CA GLY A 295 -14.06 -2.04 -18.26
C GLY A 295 -12.71 -1.53 -18.77
N LEU A 296 -11.66 -2.35 -18.78
CA LEU A 296 -10.40 -2.06 -19.48
C LEU A 296 -10.41 -2.68 -20.89
N ALA A 297 -9.98 -1.93 -21.88
CA ALA A 297 -9.96 -2.35 -23.27
C ALA A 297 -9.07 -3.58 -23.47
N LYS A 298 -9.55 -4.53 -24.29
CA LYS A 298 -8.81 -5.75 -24.64
C LYS A 298 -7.41 -5.46 -25.21
N ALA A 299 -7.26 -4.34 -25.93
CA ALA A 299 -5.97 -3.92 -26.47
C ALA A 299 -4.97 -3.58 -25.35
N SER A 300 -5.41 -2.81 -24.35
CA SER A 300 -4.60 -2.47 -23.17
C SER A 300 -4.23 -3.72 -22.37
N ILE A 301 -5.20 -4.59 -22.09
CA ILE A 301 -4.96 -5.89 -21.43
C ILE A 301 -3.88 -6.69 -22.17
N THR A 302 -4.02 -6.81 -23.50
CA THR A 302 -3.06 -7.57 -24.33
C THR A 302 -1.66 -6.95 -24.29
N GLY A 303 -1.58 -5.61 -24.31
CA GLY A 303 -0.32 -4.88 -24.20
C GLY A 303 0.41 -5.19 -22.90
N TYR A 304 -0.25 -4.99 -21.76
CA TYR A 304 0.31 -5.27 -20.44
C TYR A 304 0.70 -6.74 -20.26
N SER A 305 -0.15 -7.69 -20.69
CA SER A 305 0.19 -9.12 -20.63
C SER A 305 1.45 -9.45 -21.44
N THR A 306 1.64 -8.81 -22.59
CA THR A 306 2.84 -8.97 -23.42
C THR A 306 4.07 -8.42 -22.70
N ASP A 307 3.95 -7.23 -22.12
CA ASP A 307 5.05 -6.57 -21.40
C ASP A 307 5.48 -7.37 -20.15
N PHE A 308 4.53 -7.92 -19.37
CA PHE A 308 4.87 -8.76 -18.21
C PHE A 308 5.63 -10.03 -18.60
N ASN A 309 5.26 -10.67 -19.70
CA ASN A 309 5.99 -11.83 -20.22
C ASN A 309 7.39 -11.43 -20.68
N ALA A 310 7.54 -10.29 -21.35
CA ALA A 310 8.84 -9.77 -21.77
C ALA A 310 9.74 -9.43 -20.57
N LEU A 311 9.19 -8.75 -19.55
CA LEU A 311 9.91 -8.42 -18.32
C LEU A 311 10.38 -9.65 -17.57
N ALA A 312 9.56 -10.70 -17.49
CA ALA A 312 9.95 -11.97 -16.89
C ALA A 312 11.18 -12.58 -17.60
N GLN A 313 11.22 -12.54 -18.95
CA GLN A 313 12.36 -13.03 -19.73
C GLN A 313 13.61 -12.15 -19.57
N ILE A 314 13.44 -10.82 -19.48
CA ILE A 314 14.55 -9.89 -19.26
C ILE A 314 15.18 -10.08 -17.87
N CYS A 315 14.35 -10.26 -16.84
CA CYS A 315 14.81 -10.28 -15.46
C CYS A 315 15.19 -11.68 -14.94
N ALA A 316 14.84 -12.75 -15.65
CA ALA A 316 15.20 -14.11 -15.29
C ALA A 316 15.48 -14.96 -16.56
N PRO A 317 16.45 -14.55 -17.41
CA PRO A 317 16.68 -15.20 -18.68
C PRO A 317 17.06 -16.68 -18.50
N GLY A 318 16.33 -17.58 -19.17
CA GLY A 318 16.58 -19.02 -19.13
C GLY A 318 16.14 -19.71 -17.83
N ALA A 319 15.44 -19.02 -16.92
CA ALA A 319 14.87 -19.65 -15.74
C ALA A 319 13.85 -20.73 -16.13
N THR A 320 13.97 -21.90 -15.50
CA THR A 320 13.05 -23.04 -15.73
C THR A 320 12.44 -23.58 -14.46
N LYS A 321 12.86 -23.07 -13.29
CA LYS A 321 12.43 -23.54 -11.97
C LYS A 321 12.29 -22.40 -10.98
N ILE A 322 11.52 -22.65 -9.92
CA ILE A 322 11.46 -21.85 -8.70
C ILE A 322 11.90 -22.72 -7.52
N ASP A 323 12.85 -22.21 -6.73
CA ASP A 323 13.39 -22.90 -5.56
C ASP A 323 12.77 -22.34 -4.28
N ILE A 324 12.23 -23.23 -3.44
CA ILE A 324 11.57 -22.86 -2.18
C ILE A 324 12.26 -23.56 -1.00
N ALA A 325 12.62 -22.79 0.03
CA ALA A 325 13.24 -23.30 1.25
C ALA A 325 12.67 -22.59 2.49
N GLY A 326 11.96 -23.31 3.36
CA GLY A 326 11.44 -22.74 4.61
C GLY A 326 10.27 -23.52 5.19
N ASN A 327 9.77 -23.06 6.33
CA ASN A 327 8.60 -23.61 6.99
C ASN A 327 7.36 -22.78 6.65
N VAL A 328 6.33 -23.43 6.12
CA VAL A 328 5.00 -22.84 5.97
C VAL A 328 4.21 -23.06 7.26
N LEU A 329 3.68 -21.98 7.83
CA LEU A 329 2.89 -22.02 9.06
C LEU A 329 1.40 -22.28 8.74
N LEU A 330 0.81 -23.30 9.37
CA LEU A 330 -0.62 -23.64 9.23
C LEU A 330 -1.47 -23.17 10.41
N GLY A 331 -0.83 -22.68 11.47
CA GLY A 331 -1.46 -22.31 12.74
C GLY A 331 -0.52 -22.60 13.91
N PRO A 332 -0.98 -22.39 15.16
CA PRO A 332 -0.15 -22.58 16.35
C PRO A 332 0.49 -23.97 16.40
N GLY A 333 1.83 -24.01 16.32
CA GLY A 333 2.62 -25.24 16.42
C GLY A 333 2.60 -26.17 15.21
N GLN A 334 1.82 -25.89 14.16
CA GLN A 334 1.75 -26.72 12.96
C GLN A 334 2.50 -26.08 11.79
N ARG A 335 3.50 -26.80 11.27
CA ARG A 335 4.35 -26.35 10.15
C ARG A 335 4.56 -27.43 9.11
N VAL A 336 4.72 -27.01 7.86
CA VAL A 336 5.11 -27.85 6.74
C VAL A 336 6.50 -27.40 6.26
N PRO A 337 7.55 -28.21 6.43
CA PRO A 337 8.85 -27.88 5.84
C PRO A 337 8.77 -28.07 4.32
N VAL A 338 9.20 -27.06 3.58
CA VAL A 338 9.31 -27.08 2.12
C VAL A 338 10.78 -26.87 1.76
N GLN A 339 11.33 -27.85 1.05
CA GLN A 339 12.66 -27.78 0.44
C GLN A 339 12.56 -28.44 -0.93
N ALA A 340 12.17 -27.67 -1.94
CA ALA A 340 11.81 -28.21 -3.24
C ALA A 340 12.07 -27.22 -4.38
N SER A 341 12.30 -27.77 -5.57
CA SER A 341 12.37 -27.04 -6.84
C SER A 341 11.15 -27.40 -7.69
N PHE A 342 10.40 -26.41 -8.11
CA PHE A 342 9.20 -26.58 -8.93
C PHE A 342 9.46 -26.12 -10.36
N PRO A 343 8.87 -26.75 -11.40
CA PRO A 343 8.89 -26.20 -12.75
C PRO A 343 8.31 -24.78 -12.77
N LEU A 344 9.00 -23.85 -13.43
CA LEU A 344 8.58 -22.45 -13.48
C LEU A 344 7.17 -22.31 -14.08
N ALA A 345 6.86 -23.08 -15.14
CA ALA A 345 5.57 -23.05 -15.80
C ALA A 345 4.41 -23.39 -14.84
N ASP A 346 4.58 -24.39 -13.98
CA ASP A 346 3.55 -24.80 -13.01
C ASP A 346 3.32 -23.69 -11.96
N MET A 347 4.40 -23.05 -11.50
CA MET A 347 4.32 -21.95 -10.53
C MET A 347 3.72 -20.69 -11.14
N GLN A 348 4.03 -20.37 -12.40
CA GLN A 348 3.44 -19.25 -13.14
C GLN A 348 1.97 -19.46 -13.45
N ASP A 349 1.56 -20.68 -13.84
CA ASP A 349 0.15 -21.03 -14.03
C ASP A 349 -0.64 -20.91 -12.72
N ALA A 350 -0.08 -21.39 -11.60
CA ALA A 350 -0.68 -21.20 -10.28
C ALA A 350 -0.78 -19.73 -9.88
N ALA A 351 0.27 -18.93 -10.12
CA ALA A 351 0.27 -17.49 -9.88
C ALA A 351 -0.84 -16.79 -10.67
N PHE A 352 -0.92 -17.07 -11.97
CA PHE A 352 -1.93 -16.54 -12.86
C PHE A 352 -3.35 -16.84 -12.36
N LYS A 353 -3.62 -18.10 -11.98
CA LYS A 353 -4.91 -18.51 -11.42
C LYS A 353 -5.21 -17.87 -10.08
N ALA A 354 -4.20 -17.71 -9.21
CA ALA A 354 -4.36 -16.99 -7.95
C ALA A 354 -4.76 -15.53 -8.18
N GLY A 355 -4.13 -14.84 -9.14
CA GLY A 355 -4.44 -13.45 -9.47
C GLY A 355 -5.85 -13.28 -10.04
N GLN A 356 -6.25 -14.18 -10.94
CA GLN A 356 -7.64 -14.25 -11.42
C GLN A 356 -8.62 -14.48 -10.27
N PHE A 357 -8.32 -15.43 -9.38
CA PHE A 357 -9.16 -15.75 -8.25
C PHE A 357 -9.35 -14.55 -7.33
N ILE A 358 -8.26 -13.91 -6.88
CA ILE A 358 -8.32 -12.76 -5.98
C ILE A 358 -9.15 -11.64 -6.62
N ALA A 359 -8.91 -11.31 -7.89
CA ALA A 359 -9.61 -10.23 -8.57
C ALA A 359 -11.12 -10.49 -8.78
N THR A 360 -11.55 -11.74 -8.94
CA THR A 360 -12.91 -12.08 -9.43
C THR A 360 -13.78 -12.82 -8.43
N ALA A 361 -13.20 -13.48 -7.44
CA ALA A 361 -13.95 -14.24 -6.45
C ALA A 361 -14.84 -13.32 -5.62
N LYS A 362 -16.05 -13.79 -5.35
CA LYS A 362 -17.03 -13.12 -4.50
C LYS A 362 -16.90 -13.65 -3.08
N PHE A 363 -16.79 -12.74 -2.12
CA PHE A 363 -16.55 -13.08 -0.71
C PHE A 363 -17.76 -12.72 0.15
N ASN A 364 -18.09 -13.55 1.14
CA ASN A 364 -19.17 -13.24 2.07
C ASN A 364 -18.76 -12.08 2.97
N ALA A 365 -17.47 -12.01 3.33
CA ALA A 365 -16.87 -10.86 4.00
C ALA A 365 -17.04 -9.55 3.21
N LEU A 366 -17.37 -9.60 1.91
CA LEU A 366 -17.68 -8.44 1.06
C LEU A 366 -19.14 -8.45 0.57
N SER A 367 -20.05 -9.08 1.31
CA SER A 367 -21.48 -9.18 0.97
C SER A 367 -21.76 -9.79 -0.42
N GLY A 368 -20.93 -10.75 -0.84
CA GLY A 368 -21.07 -11.41 -2.14
C GLY A 368 -20.49 -10.61 -3.31
N HIS A 369 -19.68 -9.59 -3.03
CA HIS A 369 -18.94 -8.84 -4.04
C HIS A 369 -17.50 -9.33 -4.19
N SER A 370 -16.94 -9.09 -5.37
CA SER A 370 -15.50 -9.24 -5.60
C SER A 370 -14.77 -7.92 -5.33
N ILE A 371 -13.45 -7.99 -5.17
CA ILE A 371 -12.63 -6.79 -4.99
C ILE A 371 -12.79 -5.85 -6.19
N GLN A 372 -12.80 -6.38 -7.41
CA GLN A 372 -12.95 -5.54 -8.60
C GLN A 372 -14.33 -4.86 -8.72
N GLU A 373 -15.36 -5.38 -8.06
CA GLU A 373 -16.67 -4.71 -7.97
C GLU A 373 -16.63 -3.53 -6.98
N ILE A 374 -15.67 -3.51 -6.05
CA ILE A 374 -15.45 -2.44 -5.07
C ILE A 374 -14.51 -1.38 -5.64
N GLU A 375 -13.36 -1.79 -6.17
CA GLU A 375 -12.39 -0.91 -6.83
C GLU A 375 -11.81 -1.56 -8.08
N THR A 376 -11.70 -0.81 -9.17
CA THR A 376 -11.18 -1.35 -10.43
C THR A 376 -10.54 -0.27 -11.27
N TRP A 377 -9.60 -0.69 -12.11
CA TRP A 377 -8.98 0.14 -13.12
C TRP A 377 -9.62 -0.09 -14.48
N ASN A 378 -10.30 0.93 -15.01
CA ASN A 378 -10.99 0.85 -16.30
C ASN A 378 -10.38 1.80 -17.34
N ASP A 379 -10.99 1.89 -18.53
CA ASP A 379 -10.51 2.73 -19.63
C ASP A 379 -10.44 4.23 -19.30
N LEU A 380 -11.30 4.75 -18.41
CA LEU A 380 -11.23 6.15 -18.00
C LEU A 380 -9.98 6.41 -17.14
N ASP A 381 -9.67 5.50 -16.23
CA ASP A 381 -8.48 5.60 -15.38
C ASP A 381 -7.21 5.48 -16.22
N GLU A 382 -7.18 4.49 -17.12
CA GLU A 382 -6.10 4.29 -18.07
C GLU A 382 -5.90 5.52 -18.96
N GLN A 383 -6.98 6.06 -19.54
CA GLN A 383 -6.91 7.27 -20.36
C GLN A 383 -6.38 8.49 -19.58
N THR A 384 -6.78 8.62 -18.32
CA THR A 384 -6.31 9.71 -17.45
C THR A 384 -4.83 9.57 -17.16
N ALA A 385 -4.36 8.37 -16.77
CA ALA A 385 -2.95 8.08 -16.55
C ALA A 385 -2.10 8.31 -17.82
N GLN A 386 -2.58 7.88 -18.99
CA GLN A 386 -1.92 8.12 -20.28
C GLN A 386 -1.85 9.62 -20.62
N SER A 387 -2.90 10.38 -20.28
CA SER A 387 -2.93 11.84 -20.47
C SER A 387 -1.93 12.56 -19.57
N ILE A 388 -1.81 12.13 -18.31
CA ILE A 388 -0.78 12.59 -17.36
C ILE A 388 0.62 12.26 -17.89
N ALA A 389 0.83 11.04 -18.39
CA ALA A 389 2.11 10.62 -18.96
C ALA A 389 2.48 11.48 -20.18
N ALA A 390 1.52 11.75 -21.07
CA ALA A 390 1.71 12.61 -22.23
C ALA A 390 2.03 14.06 -21.83
N ALA A 391 1.37 14.60 -20.80
CA ALA A 391 1.67 15.92 -20.26
C ALA A 391 3.11 15.99 -19.71
N MET A 392 3.56 14.98 -18.95
CA MET A 392 4.93 14.93 -18.44
C MET A 392 5.97 14.83 -19.57
N LYS A 393 5.70 14.03 -20.60
CA LYS A 393 6.55 13.95 -21.81
C LYS A 393 6.67 15.29 -22.52
N ASN A 394 5.56 16.03 -22.57
CA ASN A 394 5.51 17.40 -23.10
C ASN A 394 5.99 18.46 -22.09
N LYS A 395 6.55 18.04 -20.94
CA LYS A 395 7.06 18.90 -19.86
C LYS A 395 6.03 19.92 -19.37
N SER A 396 4.77 19.51 -19.30
CA SER A 396 3.64 20.32 -18.84
C SER A 396 3.23 19.92 -17.41
N PRO A 397 2.69 20.86 -16.61
CA PRO A 397 2.14 20.56 -15.28
C PRO A 397 1.03 19.51 -15.33
N VAL A 398 0.91 18.71 -14.28
CA VAL A 398 -0.11 17.65 -14.14
C VAL A 398 -1.06 17.85 -12.95
N THR A 399 -0.90 18.97 -12.24
CA THR A 399 -1.81 19.43 -11.18
C THR A 399 -3.26 19.46 -11.70
N GLY A 400 -4.19 18.86 -10.96
CA GLY A 400 -5.62 18.77 -11.30
C GLY A 400 -5.98 17.82 -12.45
N LEU A 401 -5.07 17.01 -12.98
CA LEU A 401 -5.37 16.10 -14.11
C LEU A 401 -5.97 14.75 -13.71
N GLY A 402 -5.92 14.36 -12.44
CA GLY A 402 -6.42 13.08 -11.94
C GLY A 402 -6.29 12.97 -10.42
N ASP A 403 -6.64 11.81 -9.88
CA ASP A 403 -6.39 11.46 -8.48
C ASP A 403 -4.95 10.97 -8.25
N ASP A 404 -4.60 10.64 -7.00
CA ASP A 404 -3.22 10.28 -6.66
C ASP A 404 -2.79 8.95 -7.30
N ALA A 405 -3.72 8.01 -7.48
CA ALA A 405 -3.46 6.75 -8.17
C ALA A 405 -3.12 6.97 -9.65
N GLN A 406 -3.91 7.79 -10.35
CA GLN A 406 -3.70 8.15 -11.75
C GLN A 406 -2.42 8.98 -11.94
N LEU A 407 -2.10 9.86 -11.00
CA LEU A 407 -0.85 10.63 -11.00
C LEU A 407 0.38 9.72 -10.88
N LEU A 408 0.37 8.75 -9.96
CA LEU A 408 1.45 7.77 -9.80
C LEU A 408 1.56 6.86 -11.04
N ALA A 409 0.43 6.40 -11.58
CA ALA A 409 0.39 5.57 -12.78
C ALA A 409 0.96 6.30 -14.00
N GLY A 410 0.50 7.53 -14.25
CA GLY A 410 0.98 8.35 -15.36
C GLY A 410 2.47 8.72 -15.25
N ALA A 411 2.96 8.99 -14.04
CA ALA A 411 4.38 9.22 -13.79
C ALA A 411 5.22 7.99 -14.13
N ASN A 412 4.79 6.79 -13.74
CA ASN A 412 5.45 5.55 -14.10
C ASN A 412 5.47 5.34 -15.61
N ILE A 413 4.32 5.47 -16.28
CA ILE A 413 4.22 5.31 -17.73
C ILE A 413 5.21 6.25 -18.45
N ALA A 414 5.26 7.52 -18.04
CA ALA A 414 6.18 8.50 -18.64
C ALA A 414 7.65 8.14 -18.39
N ILE A 415 8.04 7.84 -17.15
CA ILE A 415 9.44 7.61 -16.78
C ILE A 415 9.96 6.28 -17.35
N LEU A 416 9.12 5.24 -17.40
CA LEU A 416 9.50 3.95 -17.99
C LEU A 416 9.64 4.04 -19.50
N ALA A 417 8.82 4.87 -20.17
CA ALA A 417 8.95 5.13 -21.60
C ALA A 417 10.18 6.01 -21.94
N ASP A 418 10.53 6.96 -21.08
CA ASP A 418 11.71 7.81 -21.23
C ASP A 418 12.36 8.13 -19.86
N PRO A 419 13.41 7.39 -19.46
CA PRO A 419 14.10 7.61 -18.19
C PRO A 419 14.71 9.01 -18.04
N ALA A 420 14.93 9.75 -19.13
CA ALA A 420 15.40 11.14 -19.06
C ALA A 420 14.35 12.08 -18.43
N LEU A 421 13.08 11.67 -18.37
CA LEU A 421 12.00 12.42 -17.73
C LEU A 421 12.01 12.31 -16.20
N TYR A 422 12.85 11.48 -15.58
CA TYR A 422 12.82 11.24 -14.14
C TYR A 422 12.74 12.53 -13.30
N ALA A 423 13.65 13.48 -13.54
CA ALA A 423 13.70 14.73 -12.79
C ALA A 423 12.49 15.64 -13.05
N PRO A 424 12.13 16.00 -14.31
CA PRO A 424 10.95 16.83 -14.56
C PRO A 424 9.63 16.15 -14.13
N ALA A 425 9.46 14.86 -14.39
CA ALA A 425 8.29 14.11 -13.94
C ALA A 425 8.16 14.11 -12.41
N THR A 426 9.27 13.91 -11.68
CA THR A 426 9.29 14.03 -10.22
C THR A 426 8.86 15.42 -9.74
N GLN A 427 9.29 16.49 -10.44
CA GLN A 427 8.88 17.86 -10.09
C GLN A 427 7.37 18.06 -10.31
N PHE A 428 6.84 17.64 -11.47
CA PHE A 428 5.41 17.78 -11.77
C PHE A 428 4.53 16.94 -10.84
N LEU A 429 4.95 15.71 -10.54
CA LEU A 429 4.27 14.84 -9.60
C LEU A 429 4.24 15.46 -8.19
N ASN A 430 5.38 15.96 -7.70
CA ASN A 430 5.43 16.63 -6.40
C ASN A 430 4.45 17.82 -6.31
N ALA A 431 4.35 18.63 -7.36
CA ALA A 431 3.44 19.77 -7.39
C ALA A 431 1.96 19.35 -7.40
N ALA A 432 1.62 18.25 -8.08
CA ALA A 432 0.27 17.70 -8.06
C ALA A 432 -0.07 17.09 -6.69
N LEU A 433 0.88 16.38 -6.05
CA LEU A 433 0.67 15.84 -4.71
C LEU A 433 0.60 16.91 -3.62
N ASP A 434 1.25 18.07 -3.81
CA ASP A 434 1.04 19.25 -2.94
C ASP A 434 -0.41 19.73 -3.00
N GLU A 435 -1.02 19.74 -4.19
CA GLU A 435 -2.44 20.07 -4.36
C GLU A 435 -3.35 18.99 -3.75
N SER A 436 -3.02 17.71 -3.90
CA SER A 436 -3.75 16.62 -3.25
C SER A 436 -3.80 16.82 -1.73
N PHE A 437 -2.65 17.05 -1.09
CA PHE A 437 -2.60 17.35 0.34
C PHE A 437 -3.41 18.60 0.73
N ALA A 438 -3.36 19.65 -0.09
CA ALA A 438 -4.10 20.88 0.15
C ALA A 438 -5.64 20.70 0.06
N ASN A 439 -6.11 19.64 -0.61
CA ASN A 439 -7.52 19.33 -0.81
C ASN A 439 -8.00 18.08 -0.04
N ASP A 440 -7.10 17.34 0.60
CA ASP A 440 -7.42 16.11 1.31
C ASP A 440 -8.45 16.35 2.44
N PRO A 441 -9.49 15.52 2.58
CA PRO A 441 -10.58 15.75 3.55
C PRO A 441 -10.16 15.66 5.02
N PHE A 442 -9.05 14.99 5.34
CA PHE A 442 -8.54 14.86 6.70
C PHE A 442 -7.44 15.86 7.01
N TRP A 443 -6.59 16.16 6.03
CA TRP A 443 -5.38 16.95 6.21
C TRP A 443 -5.51 18.41 5.79
N SER A 444 -6.43 18.73 4.87
CA SER A 444 -6.65 20.11 4.44
C SER A 444 -7.26 20.96 5.56
N LYS A 445 -7.12 22.28 5.42
CA LYS A 445 -7.84 23.20 6.30
C LYS A 445 -9.35 23.05 6.04
N PRO A 446 -10.20 23.03 7.08
CA PRO A 446 -11.64 23.04 6.89
C PRO A 446 -12.04 24.16 5.94
N LYS A 447 -12.65 23.82 4.81
CA LYS A 447 -13.25 24.82 3.91
C LYS A 447 -14.46 25.39 4.64
N PRO A 448 -14.61 26.71 4.77
CA PRO A 448 -15.79 27.29 5.39
C PRO A 448 -17.03 26.84 4.62
N ASP A 449 -18.02 26.27 5.31
CA ASP A 449 -19.29 25.92 4.69
C ASP A 449 -19.99 27.21 4.24
N PRO A 450 -20.28 27.40 2.94
CA PRO A 450 -21.02 28.57 2.45
C PRO A 450 -22.40 28.70 3.11
N ALA A 451 -22.99 27.60 3.61
CA ALA A 451 -24.29 27.61 4.30
C ALA A 451 -24.23 28.38 5.63
N PHE A 452 -23.10 28.35 6.33
CA PHE A 452 -22.93 29.06 7.61
C PHE A 452 -22.91 30.59 7.45
N PHE A 453 -22.57 31.10 6.27
CA PHE A 453 -22.59 32.55 5.99
C PHE A 453 -23.95 33.07 5.53
N ARG A 454 -24.92 32.21 5.16
CA ARG A 454 -26.27 32.66 4.83
C ARG A 454 -27.09 33.02 6.07
N GLU A 455 -26.94 32.30 7.18
CA GLU A 455 -27.70 32.56 8.41
C GLU A 455 -27.27 33.84 9.14
N LEU A 456 -25.99 34.24 9.06
CA LEU A 456 -25.51 35.49 9.68
C LEU A 456 -25.86 36.76 8.87
N SER A 457 -26.44 36.62 7.67
CA SER A 457 -26.81 37.77 6.82
C SER A 457 -28.30 38.15 6.86
N MET A 458 -29.12 37.41 7.61
CA MET A 458 -30.57 37.61 7.66
C MET A 458 -31.06 38.08 9.03
N ASP A 459 -30.52 39.18 9.58
CA ASP A 459 -31.23 39.95 10.63
C ASP A 459 -30.70 41.38 10.84
N LEU A 460 -30.24 42.03 9.76
CA LEU A 460 -30.17 43.50 9.76
C LEU A 460 -31.47 44.04 9.17
N HIS A 461 -32.51 44.07 10.00
CA HIS A 461 -33.70 44.85 9.68
C HIS A 461 -33.29 46.31 9.44
N PRO A 462 -33.66 46.91 8.29
CA PRO A 462 -33.48 48.35 8.11
C PRO A 462 -34.31 49.08 9.19
N PRO A 463 -33.80 50.17 9.78
CA PRO A 463 -34.50 50.88 10.84
C PRO A 463 -35.88 51.33 10.34
N GLN A 464 -36.93 50.89 11.04
CA GLN A 464 -38.31 51.27 10.74
C GLN A 464 -38.44 52.80 10.76
N ARG A 465 -38.78 53.37 9.59
CA ARG A 465 -39.16 54.78 9.49
C ARG A 465 -40.44 55.02 10.29
N ALA A 466 -40.35 55.84 11.33
CA ALA A 466 -41.49 56.34 12.08
C ALA A 466 -42.51 57.02 11.16
N ARG A 467 -43.72 56.46 11.07
CA ARG A 467 -44.88 57.11 10.45
C ARG A 467 -45.32 58.28 11.35
N LYS A 468 -45.15 59.51 10.87
CA LYS A 468 -45.84 60.67 11.44
C LYS A 468 -47.33 60.59 11.09
N ALA A 469 -48.18 60.57 12.10
CA ALA A 469 -49.61 60.80 11.97
C ALA A 469 -49.84 62.26 11.50
N LYS A 470 -50.72 62.45 10.52
CA LYS A 470 -51.31 63.75 10.19
C LYS A 470 -52.73 63.79 10.77
N ALA A 471 -53.01 64.88 11.47
CA ALA A 471 -54.34 65.45 11.61
C ALA A 471 -54.76 66.14 10.32
#